data_AF-A0A414AVZ5-F1
#
_entry.id   AF-A0A414AVZ5-F1
#
_cell.length_a   1.000
_cell.length_b   1.000
_cell.length_c   1.000
_cell.angle_alpha   90.00
_cell.angle_beta   90.00
_cell.angle_gamma   90.00
#
_symmetry.space_group_name_H-M   'P 1'
#
loop_
_entity.id
_entity.type
_entity.pdbx_description
1 polymer ?
#
loop_
_entity_poly.entity_id
_entity_poly.type
_entity_poly.pdbx_seq_one_letter_code
_entity_poly.pdbx_strand_id
1 'polypeptide(L)'
;MEMFPAADSEQFEYIKTILNESDYYVLVVAGRYGSIAEDGDSYTEKEFNYAVEQGIPILAFVKKDISTIPLGKVDTDSLKRKKLELFRSKVFDGRLAKFWNNTSELKYELHSSLSRAFKMNPRIGWVRGDTLMTNDSYEKLHTLET
;
A
#
# COMPACT_ATOMS: atom_id res chain seq x y z
N MET A 1 5.98 9.67 -10.29
CA MET A 1 4.82 8.83 -10.66
C MET A 1 5.38 7.45 -10.93
N GLU A 2 4.75 6.39 -10.44
CA GLU A 2 5.15 5.03 -10.81
C GLU A 2 5.03 4.84 -12.33
N MET A 3 5.78 3.89 -12.89
CA MET A 3 5.77 3.60 -14.32
C MET A 3 4.52 2.76 -14.64
N PHE A 4 3.37 3.41 -14.73
CA PHE A 4 2.13 2.77 -15.16
C PHE A 4 2.19 2.46 -16.66
N PRO A 5 1.68 1.30 -17.10
CA PRO A 5 1.59 1.00 -18.52
C PRO A 5 0.67 2.02 -19.21
N ALA A 6 0.96 2.34 -20.47
CA ALA A 6 0.04 3.12 -21.29
C ALA A 6 -1.21 2.27 -21.56
N ALA A 7 -2.30 2.57 -20.86
CA ALA A 7 -3.57 1.87 -20.95
C ALA A 7 -4.74 2.88 -20.96
N ASP A 8 -5.88 2.45 -21.47
CA ASP A 8 -7.14 3.24 -21.50
C ASP A 8 -7.91 3.22 -20.15
N SER A 9 -7.32 2.64 -19.12
CA SER A 9 -7.92 2.52 -17.78
C SER A 9 -7.66 3.75 -16.92
N GLU A 10 -8.65 4.14 -16.11
CA GLU A 10 -8.45 5.14 -15.06
C GLU A 10 -7.31 4.71 -14.13
N GLN A 11 -6.39 5.63 -13.82
CA GLN A 11 -5.19 5.36 -13.03
C GLN A 11 -5.51 4.68 -11.69
N PHE A 12 -6.59 5.10 -11.02
CA PHE A 12 -6.96 4.53 -9.73
C PHE A 12 -7.54 3.11 -9.84
N GLU A 13 -8.26 2.78 -10.90
CA GLU A 13 -8.74 1.41 -11.15
C GLU A 13 -7.58 0.44 -11.34
N TYR A 14 -6.53 0.86 -12.06
CA TYR A 14 -5.31 0.06 -12.17
C TYR A 14 -4.62 -0.14 -10.81
N ILE A 15 -4.55 0.89 -9.97
CA ILE A 15 -3.97 0.78 -8.63
C ILE A 15 -4.75 -0.22 -7.77
N LYS A 16 -6.08 -0.25 -7.87
CA LYS A 16 -6.92 -1.21 -7.15
C LYS A 16 -6.60 -2.65 -7.53
N THR A 17 -6.32 -2.95 -8.80
CA THR A 17 -5.97 -4.33 -9.20
C THR A 17 -4.67 -4.77 -8.51
N ILE A 18 -3.66 -3.89 -8.47
CA ILE A 18 -2.40 -4.18 -7.78
C ILE A 18 -2.61 -4.36 -6.27
N LEU A 19 -3.44 -3.53 -5.63
CA LEU A 19 -3.75 -3.68 -4.21
C LEU A 19 -4.45 -5.01 -3.92
N ASN A 20 -5.40 -5.42 -4.77
CA ASN A 20 -6.13 -6.69 -4.61
C ASN A 20 -5.23 -7.91 -4.78
N GLU A 21 -4.21 -7.82 -5.63
CA GLU A 21 -3.21 -8.87 -5.83
C GLU A 21 -2.13 -8.88 -4.74
N SER A 22 -2.06 -7.85 -3.90
CA SER A 22 -1.04 -7.71 -2.87
C SER A 22 -1.41 -8.43 -1.58
N ASP A 23 -0.47 -9.20 -1.04
CA ASP A 23 -0.62 -9.86 0.26
C ASP A 23 -0.59 -8.85 1.43
N TYR A 24 0.26 -7.82 1.31
CA TYR A 24 0.47 -6.78 2.32
C TYR A 24 0.65 -5.42 1.63
N TYR A 25 0.00 -4.39 2.17
CA TYR A 25 0.20 -3.01 1.75
C TYR A 25 1.17 -2.32 2.71
N VAL A 26 2.33 -1.91 2.21
CA VAL A 26 3.34 -1.16 2.98
C VAL A 26 3.20 0.32 2.68
N LEU A 27 2.76 1.09 3.66
CA LEU A 27 2.57 2.53 3.53
C LEU A 27 3.74 3.27 4.20
N VAL A 28 4.41 4.16 3.45
CA VAL A 28 5.44 5.05 3.99
C VAL A 28 5.01 6.51 3.84
N VAL A 29 4.72 7.18 4.96
CA VAL A 29 4.28 8.59 4.97
C VAL A 29 5.41 9.49 5.43
N ALA A 30 5.82 10.41 4.56
CA ALA A 30 6.90 11.37 4.83
C ALA A 30 6.41 12.83 4.64
N GLY A 31 7.20 13.68 3.98
CA GLY A 31 6.92 15.12 3.82
C GLY A 31 6.06 15.51 2.63
N ARG A 32 5.52 14.56 1.88
CA ARG A 32 4.68 14.82 0.70
C ARG A 32 3.31 14.18 0.86
N TYR A 33 2.28 14.96 0.57
CA TYR A 33 0.92 14.45 0.37
C TYR A 33 0.80 13.80 -1.01
N GLY A 34 1.55 14.32 -2.00
CA GLY A 34 1.64 13.74 -3.34
C GLY A 34 0.70 14.37 -4.37
N SER A 35 0.41 13.61 -5.41
CA SER A 35 -0.50 14.00 -6.49
C SER A 35 -1.95 13.82 -6.03
N ILE A 36 -2.76 14.85 -6.22
CA ILE A 36 -4.19 14.88 -5.88
C ILE A 36 -4.98 14.42 -7.10
N ALA A 37 -5.94 13.53 -6.90
CA ALA A 37 -6.92 13.11 -7.90
C ALA A 37 -8.07 14.12 -7.99
N GLU A 38 -8.97 13.93 -8.97
CA GLU A 38 -10.07 14.88 -9.25
C GLU A 38 -11.03 15.05 -8.06
N ASP A 39 -11.18 14.02 -7.23
CA ASP A 39 -12.01 14.01 -6.02
C ASP A 39 -11.37 14.74 -4.83
N GLY A 40 -10.12 15.19 -4.97
CA GLY A 40 -9.41 16.01 -3.99
C GLY A 40 -8.48 15.25 -3.06
N ASP A 41 -8.53 13.92 -3.01
CA ASP A 41 -7.60 13.13 -2.19
C ASP A 41 -6.32 12.79 -2.96
N SER A 42 -5.21 12.57 -2.25
CA SER A 42 -4.02 12.04 -2.92
C SER A 42 -4.20 10.59 -3.30
N TYR A 43 -3.54 10.15 -4.38
CA TYR A 43 -3.56 8.74 -4.78
C TYR A 43 -3.14 7.81 -3.62
N THR A 44 -2.14 8.19 -2.83
CA THR A 44 -1.72 7.42 -1.65
C THR A 44 -2.77 7.37 -0.55
N GLU A 45 -3.52 8.46 -0.32
CA GLU A 45 -4.64 8.41 0.62
C GLU A 45 -5.78 7.54 0.10
N LYS A 46 -6.06 7.59 -1.21
CA LYS A 46 -7.05 6.72 -1.86
C LYS A 46 -6.66 5.24 -1.78
N GLU A 47 -5.40 4.91 -2.04
CA GLU A 47 -4.83 3.58 -1.84
C GLU A 47 -5.02 3.09 -0.41
N PHE A 48 -4.69 3.93 0.58
CA PHE A 48 -4.86 3.60 1.99
C PHE A 48 -6.33 3.32 2.32
N ASN A 49 -7.26 4.19 1.90
CA ASN A 49 -8.68 4.01 2.16
C ASN A 49 -9.19 2.69 1.54
N TYR A 50 -8.81 2.43 0.29
CA TYR A 50 -9.19 1.20 -0.39
C TYR A 50 -8.62 -0.03 0.31
N ALA A 51 -7.34 -0.02 0.71
CA ALA A 51 -6.74 -1.12 1.46
C ALA A 51 -7.44 -1.38 2.80
N VAL A 52 -7.91 -0.33 3.47
CA VAL A 52 -8.74 -0.45 4.69
C VAL A 52 -10.08 -1.10 4.37
N GLU A 53 -10.77 -0.64 3.33
CA GLU A 53 -12.08 -1.15 2.92
C GLU A 53 -12.04 -2.63 2.50
N GLN A 54 -10.99 -3.03 1.77
CA GLN A 54 -10.80 -4.41 1.31
C GLN A 54 -10.20 -5.34 2.39
N GLY A 55 -9.85 -4.81 3.57
CA GLY A 55 -9.23 -5.59 4.64
C GLY A 55 -7.82 -6.11 4.29
N ILE A 56 -7.10 -5.42 3.39
CA ILE A 56 -5.72 -5.74 3.05
C ILE A 56 -4.84 -5.41 4.26
N PRO A 57 -3.96 -6.32 4.74
CA PRO A 57 -3.06 -6.02 5.85
C PRO A 57 -2.16 -4.82 5.57
N ILE A 58 -2.24 -3.78 6.41
CA ILE A 58 -1.48 -2.54 6.23
C ILE A 58 -0.33 -2.46 7.25
N LEU A 59 0.88 -2.22 6.77
CA LEU A 59 2.05 -1.88 7.59
C LEU A 59 2.44 -0.42 7.33
N ALA A 60 2.12 0.45 8.29
CA ALA A 60 2.31 1.89 8.14
C ALA A 60 3.56 2.40 8.87
N PHE A 61 4.38 3.18 8.15
CA PHE A 61 5.62 3.77 8.62
C PHE A 61 5.61 5.28 8.39
N VAL A 62 5.64 6.06 9.46
CA VAL A 62 5.46 7.51 9.40
C VAL A 62 6.72 8.22 9.85
N LYS A 63 7.22 9.19 9.06
CA LYS A 63 8.34 10.02 9.47
C LYS A 63 7.95 10.77 10.74
N LYS A 64 8.75 10.62 11.81
CA LYS A 64 8.49 11.26 13.11
C LYS A 64 8.50 12.79 12.98
N ASP A 65 9.60 13.31 12.45
CA ASP A 65 9.79 14.76 12.25
C ASP A 65 9.97 15.08 10.76
N ILE A 66 9.00 15.78 10.17
CA ILE A 66 9.03 16.21 8.76
C ILE A 66 10.02 17.36 8.55
N SER A 67 10.29 18.17 9.58
CA SER A 67 11.16 19.35 9.46
C SER A 67 12.61 18.98 9.10
N THR A 68 13.02 17.74 9.42
CA THR A 68 14.34 17.22 9.05
C THR A 68 14.44 16.82 7.58
N ILE A 69 13.36 16.86 6.81
CA ILE A 69 13.35 16.53 5.38
C ILE A 69 13.74 17.80 4.60
N PRO A 70 14.71 17.72 3.65
CA PRO A 70 15.04 18.86 2.80
C PRO A 70 13.81 19.43 2.08
N LEU A 71 13.67 20.75 2.03
CA LEU A 71 12.49 21.43 1.47
C LEU A 71 12.12 20.97 0.05
N GLY A 72 13.09 20.64 -0.80
CA GLY A 72 12.83 20.11 -2.16
C GLY A 72 12.13 18.74 -2.18
N LYS A 73 12.03 18.06 -1.04
CA LYS A 73 11.35 16.78 -0.84
C LYS A 73 10.08 16.89 0.01
N VAL A 74 9.63 18.11 0.30
CA VAL A 74 8.42 18.40 1.07
C VAL A 74 7.44 19.16 0.17
N ASP A 75 6.14 18.93 0.33
CA ASP A 75 5.15 19.76 -0.35
C ASP A 75 5.12 21.16 0.26
N THR A 76 5.37 22.18 -0.55
CA THR A 76 5.40 23.57 -0.10
C THR A 76 4.01 24.21 -0.06
N ASP A 77 3.06 23.65 -0.80
CA ASP A 77 1.68 24.11 -0.82
C ASP A 77 0.97 23.93 0.55
N SER A 78 0.34 24.99 1.03
CA SER A 78 -0.26 25.01 2.37
C SER A 78 -1.46 24.05 2.50
N LEU A 79 -2.23 23.85 1.43
CA LEU A 79 -3.37 22.94 1.43
C LEU A 79 -2.88 21.49 1.51
N LYS A 80 -1.88 21.13 0.70
CA LYS A 80 -1.26 19.79 0.75
C LYS A 80 -0.63 19.49 2.10
N ARG A 81 0.01 20.46 2.76
CA ARG A 81 0.55 20.24 4.12
C ARG A 81 -0.54 19.93 5.14
N LYS A 82 -1.64 20.68 5.11
CA LYS A 82 -2.80 20.41 5.99
C LYS A 82 -3.40 19.03 5.71
N LYS A 83 -3.57 18.66 4.43
CA LYS A 83 -4.05 17.32 4.06
C LYS A 83 -3.10 16.21 4.52
N LEU A 84 -1.79 16.41 4.40
CA LEU A 84 -0.79 15.48 4.91
C LEU A 84 -0.89 15.29 6.42
N GLU A 85 -1.09 16.36 7.19
CA GLU A 85 -1.26 16.28 8.65
C GLU A 85 -2.52 15.50 9.05
N LEU A 86 -3.63 15.73 8.34
CA LEU A 86 -4.87 14.97 8.52
C LEU A 86 -4.67 13.49 8.18
N PHE A 87 -4.06 13.21 7.02
CA PHE A 87 -3.79 11.85 6.57
C PHE A 87 -2.85 11.12 7.54
N ARG A 88 -1.81 11.78 8.06
CA ARG A 88 -0.94 11.21 9.09
C ARG A 88 -1.74 10.81 10.32
N SER A 89 -2.61 11.70 10.82
CA SER A 89 -3.47 11.41 11.97
C SER A 89 -4.39 10.22 11.71
N LYS A 90 -5.00 10.15 10.51
CA LYS A 90 -5.86 9.06 10.06
C LYS A 90 -5.12 7.72 9.97
N VAL A 91 -3.85 7.71 9.56
CA VAL A 91 -3.01 6.50 9.52
C VAL A 91 -2.71 5.98 10.93
N PHE A 92 -2.62 6.86 11.94
CA PHE A 92 -2.47 6.48 13.34
C PHE A 92 -3.77 6.00 13.99
N ASP A 93 -4.92 6.46 13.49
CA ASP A 93 -6.20 6.14 14.09
C ASP A 93 -6.53 4.64 13.91
N GLY A 94 -6.70 3.95 15.05
CA GLY A 94 -7.01 2.52 15.11
C GLY A 94 -5.91 1.55 14.69
N ARG A 95 -4.64 1.98 14.48
CA ARG A 95 -3.55 1.09 14.02
C ARG A 95 -2.21 1.34 14.72
N LEU A 96 -1.43 0.26 14.88
CA LEU A 96 -0.05 0.33 15.38
C LEU A 96 0.91 0.75 14.25
N ALA A 97 0.91 2.03 13.89
CA ALA A 97 1.89 2.58 12.96
C ALA A 97 3.27 2.77 13.63
N LYS A 98 4.35 2.63 12.86
CA LYS A 98 5.73 2.78 13.33
C LYS A 98 6.31 4.12 12.91
N PHE A 99 7.03 4.76 13.83
CA PHE A 99 7.78 5.98 13.52
C PHE A 99 9.19 5.66 13.03
N TRP A 100 9.73 6.52 12.19
CA TRP A 100 11.13 6.48 11.78
C TRP A 100 11.71 7.90 11.65
N ASN A 101 13.02 8.05 11.87
CA ASN A 101 13.73 9.32 11.73
C ASN A 101 14.72 9.33 10.58
N ASN A 102 15.33 8.18 10.28
CA ASN A 102 16.33 8.03 9.25
C ASN A 102 16.12 6.72 8.47
N THR A 103 16.84 6.58 7.36
CA THR A 103 16.71 5.43 6.46
C THR A 103 17.05 4.09 7.13
N SER A 104 18.00 4.06 8.06
CA SER A 104 18.39 2.82 8.75
C SER A 104 17.29 2.33 9.69
N GLU A 105 16.67 3.25 10.44
CA GLU A 105 15.53 2.97 11.30
C GLU A 105 14.33 2.48 10.48
N LEU A 106 14.03 3.15 9.35
CA LEU A 106 12.96 2.71 8.45
C LEU A 106 13.21 1.28 7.94
N LYS A 107 14.43 0.96 7.49
CA LYS A 107 14.78 -0.39 7.04
C LYS A 107 14.58 -1.44 8.14
N TYR A 108 14.99 -1.13 9.36
CA TYR A 108 14.86 -2.02 10.51
C TYR A 108 13.40 -2.26 10.90
N GLU A 109 12.62 -1.20 11.08
CA GLU A 109 11.20 -1.30 11.42
C GLU A 109 10.40 -2.00 10.32
N LEU A 110 10.73 -1.75 9.05
CA LEU A 110 10.10 -2.40 7.91
C LEU A 110 10.38 -3.91 7.90
N HIS A 111 11.65 -4.31 8.00
CA HIS A 111 12.02 -5.72 7.99
C HIS A 111 11.42 -6.49 9.18
N SER A 112 11.50 -5.92 10.38
CA SER A 112 10.95 -6.56 11.58
C SER A 112 9.42 -6.67 11.53
N SER A 113 8.73 -5.63 11.06
CA SER A 113 7.26 -5.62 10.96
C SER A 113 6.75 -6.59 9.90
N LEU A 114 7.42 -6.67 8.73
CA LEU A 114 7.08 -7.66 7.71
C LEU A 114 7.30 -9.09 8.21
N SER A 115 8.46 -9.38 8.81
CA SER A 115 8.75 -10.70 9.38
C SER A 115 7.69 -11.13 10.41
N ARG A 116 7.21 -10.17 11.23
CA ARG A 116 6.12 -10.41 12.17
C ARG A 116 4.78 -10.60 11.46
N ALA A 117 4.46 -9.77 10.46
CA ALA A 117 3.22 -9.85 9.71
C ALA A 117 3.08 -11.20 9.00
N PHE A 118 4.15 -11.70 8.37
CA PHE A 118 4.20 -13.00 7.72
C PHE A 118 3.88 -14.16 8.67
N LYS A 119 4.24 -14.04 9.94
CA LYS A 119 3.97 -15.06 10.97
C LYS A 119 2.59 -14.93 11.58
N MET A 120 2.14 -13.70 11.85
CA MET A 120 0.90 -13.42 12.58
C MET A 120 -0.34 -13.47 11.68
N ASN A 121 -0.19 -13.12 10.41
CA ASN A 121 -1.30 -13.07 9.46
C ASN A 121 -0.84 -13.61 8.09
N PRO A 122 -0.47 -14.91 8.02
CA PRO A 122 0.05 -15.50 6.80
C PRO A 122 -0.97 -15.35 5.67
N ARG A 123 -0.47 -14.98 4.50
CA ARG A 123 -1.27 -14.87 3.29
C ARG A 123 -0.90 -16.00 2.36
N ILE A 124 -1.78 -16.28 1.39
CA ILE A 124 -1.60 -17.36 0.43
C ILE A 124 -0.27 -17.18 -0.33
N GLY A 125 0.18 -15.93 -0.49
CA GLY A 125 1.33 -15.61 -1.29
C GLY A 125 0.97 -15.58 -2.77
N TRP A 126 1.85 -14.98 -3.57
CA TRP A 126 1.72 -15.04 -5.01
C TRP A 126 2.14 -16.42 -5.54
N VAL A 127 1.23 -17.08 -6.27
CA VAL A 127 1.49 -18.32 -7.01
C VAL A 127 1.42 -18.01 -8.49
N ARG A 128 2.42 -18.44 -9.27
CA ARG A 128 2.35 -18.29 -10.73
C ARG A 128 1.21 -19.14 -11.29
N GLY A 129 0.49 -18.61 -12.27
CA GLY A 129 -0.65 -19.30 -12.89
C GLY A 129 -0.31 -20.63 -13.57
N ASP A 130 0.98 -20.90 -13.83
CA ASP A 130 1.46 -22.20 -14.34
C ASP A 130 1.50 -23.30 -13.26
N THR A 131 1.36 -22.95 -11.98
CA THR A 131 1.54 -23.87 -10.85
C THR A 131 0.21 -24.43 -10.30
N LEU A 132 -0.95 -24.03 -10.85
CA LEU A 132 -2.29 -24.41 -10.37
C LEU A 132 -2.90 -25.66 -11.05
N MET A 133 -2.10 -26.46 -11.74
CA MET A 133 -2.53 -27.76 -12.26
C MET A 133 -2.44 -28.81 -11.15
N THR A 134 -3.31 -28.74 -10.14
CA THR A 134 -3.52 -29.85 -9.21
C THR A 134 -4.41 -30.91 -9.87
N ASN A 135 -4.17 -32.19 -9.58
CA ASN A 135 -4.93 -33.32 -10.16
C ASN A 135 -6.46 -33.19 -10.00
N ASP A 136 -6.91 -32.48 -8.97
CA ASP A 136 -8.33 -32.20 -8.67
C ASP A 136 -9.01 -31.31 -9.74
N SER A 137 -8.23 -30.45 -10.41
CA SER A 137 -8.69 -29.61 -11.52
C SER A 137 -8.95 -30.43 -12.79
N TYR A 138 -8.17 -31.49 -13.02
CA TYR A 138 -8.32 -32.40 -14.16
C TYR A 138 -9.57 -33.28 -14.04
N GLU A 139 -9.86 -33.78 -12.83
CA GLU A 139 -11.06 -34.60 -12.55
C GLU A 139 -12.36 -33.83 -12.85
N LYS A 140 -12.41 -32.54 -12.45
CA LYS A 140 -13.58 -31.66 -12.69
C LYS A 140 -13.76 -31.28 -14.16
N LEU A 141 -12.68 -31.12 -14.92
CA LEU A 141 -12.77 -30.91 -16.36
C LEU A 141 -13.33 -32.14 -17.07
N HIS A 142 -12.89 -33.34 -16.67
CA HIS A 142 -13.41 -34.60 -17.23
C HIS A 142 -14.89 -34.84 -16.93
N THR A 143 -15.40 -34.37 -15.77
CA THR A 143 -16.82 -34.49 -15.43
C THR A 143 -17.72 -33.47 -16.13
N LEU A 144 -17.17 -32.37 -16.66
CA LEU A 144 -17.92 -31.38 -17.44
C LEU A 144 -17.99 -31.70 -18.94
N GLU A 145 -17.17 -32.66 -19.41
CA GLU A 145 -17.17 -33.18 -20.77
C GLU A 145 -18.00 -34.46 -20.95
N THR A 146 -18.76 -34.88 -19.93
CA THR A 146 -19.73 -36.00 -19.98
C THR A 146 -21.16 -35.53 -19.80
#